data_AF-A0A970ZUK5-F1
#
_entry.id   AF-A0A970ZUK5-F1
#
_cell.length_a   1.000
_cell.length_b   1.000
_cell.length_c   1.000
_cell.angle_alpha   90.00
_cell.angle_beta   90.00
_cell.angle_gamma   90.00
#
_symmetry.space_group_name_H-M   'P 1'
#
loop_
_entity.id
_entity.type
_entity.pdbx_description
1 polymer ?
#
loop_
_entity_poly.entity_id
_entity_poly.type
_entity_poly.pdbx_seq_one_letter_code
_entity_poly.pdbx_strand_id
1 'polypeptide(L)'
;QIKGMTPAETALFAKDANFVFPTWITTVVPPGITGLILAGAFAAAISSLDSTLAALSQTSLSAILGRKRVESAEHSGEMVRISRIAVVVWAVLLSAFTIWMARGHADSEDKNLIDLAFGMVAYTYGPLLGVLLAAILPGRKSLRGILLGTILSVVMVAWVRPELPRLLESMGLATRWLEETRPALAFPWFYPINALLTLACSYLPIGRATRTVEQE
;
A
#
# COMPACT_ATOMS: atom_id res chain seq x y z
N GLN A 1 24.00 27.90 -2.59
CA GLN A 1 24.23 27.39 -3.96
C GLN A 1 25.05 26.12 -3.85
N ILE A 2 24.46 24.97 -4.17
CA ILE A 2 25.20 23.70 -4.23
C ILE A 2 26.08 23.76 -5.48
N LYS A 3 27.39 23.63 -5.30
CA LYS A 3 28.39 23.73 -6.37
C LYS A 3 28.18 22.58 -7.37
N GLY A 4 27.62 22.87 -8.54
CA GLY A 4 27.45 21.90 -9.63
C GLY A 4 26.06 21.82 -10.29
N MET A 5 25.04 22.51 -9.77
CA MET A 5 23.68 22.40 -10.33
C MET A 5 23.49 23.38 -11.51
N THR A 6 23.19 22.85 -12.69
CA THR A 6 22.85 23.65 -13.88
C THR A 6 21.48 24.32 -13.70
N PRO A 7 21.19 25.45 -14.37
CA PRO A 7 19.87 26.08 -14.34
C PRO A 7 18.74 25.14 -14.82
N ALA A 8 19.06 24.23 -15.75
CA ALA A 8 18.14 23.22 -16.25
C ALA A 8 17.79 22.16 -15.20
N GLU A 9 18.76 21.69 -14.42
CA GLU A 9 18.52 20.75 -13.31
C GLU A 9 17.71 21.39 -12.19
N THR A 10 17.98 22.66 -11.89
CA THR A 10 17.23 23.41 -10.88
C THR A 10 15.75 23.56 -11.27
N ALA A 11 15.47 23.85 -12.55
CA ALA A 11 14.11 23.90 -13.08
C ALA A 11 13.44 22.52 -13.12
N LEU A 12 14.20 21.46 -13.39
CA LEU A 12 13.71 20.08 -13.37
C LEU A 12 13.31 19.63 -11.96
N PHE A 13 14.15 19.87 -10.96
CA PHE A 13 13.89 19.49 -9.58
C PHE A 13 12.77 20.31 -8.93
N ALA A 14 12.63 21.59 -9.32
CA ALA A 14 11.50 22.41 -8.91
C ALA A 14 10.17 21.89 -9.47
N LYS A 15 10.20 21.24 -10.65
CA LYS A 15 9.01 20.64 -11.28
C LYS A 15 8.73 19.23 -10.76
N ASP A 16 9.76 18.46 -10.46
CA ASP A 16 9.66 17.08 -10.02
C ASP A 16 10.88 16.65 -9.19
N ALA A 17 10.69 16.56 -7.88
CA ALA A 17 11.73 16.19 -6.92
C ALA A 17 12.17 14.72 -7.06
N ASN A 18 11.41 13.86 -7.75
CA ASN A 18 11.77 12.44 -7.93
C ASN A 18 13.03 12.27 -8.81
N PHE A 19 13.41 13.28 -9.60
CA PHE A 19 14.59 13.24 -10.47
C PHE A 19 15.91 13.54 -9.75
N VAL A 20 15.87 14.02 -8.49
CA VAL A 20 17.09 14.40 -7.75
C VAL A 20 18.07 13.23 -7.64
N PHE A 21 17.58 12.05 -7.23
CA PHE A 21 18.42 10.86 -7.06
C PHE A 21 18.94 10.28 -8.39
N PRO A 22 18.11 10.03 -9.42
CA PRO A 22 18.58 9.56 -10.72
C PRO A 22 19.60 10.49 -11.39
N THR A 23 19.39 11.80 -11.29
CA THR A 23 20.33 12.78 -11.85
C THR A 23 21.66 12.74 -11.10
N TRP A 24 21.67 12.67 -9.77
CA TRP A 24 22.92 12.56 -9.01
C TRP A 24 23.72 11.28 -9.35
N ILE A 25 23.03 10.14 -9.47
CA ILE A 25 23.66 8.85 -9.81
C ILE A 25 24.32 8.88 -11.19
N THR A 26 23.75 9.60 -12.15
CA THR A 26 24.25 9.64 -13.53
C THR A 26 25.26 10.75 -13.79
N THR A 27 25.26 11.83 -12.98
CA THR A 27 26.12 13.01 -13.20
C THR A 27 27.31 13.10 -12.26
N VAL A 28 27.19 12.61 -11.02
CA VAL A 28 28.22 12.79 -9.97
C VAL A 28 29.01 11.51 -9.71
N VAL A 29 28.38 10.35 -9.85
CA VAL A 29 29.00 9.05 -9.52
C VAL A 29 29.91 8.58 -10.66
N PRO A 30 31.11 8.01 -10.38
CA PRO A 30 32.00 7.49 -11.41
C PRO A 30 31.39 6.36 -12.25
N PRO A 31 31.79 6.24 -13.53
CA PRO A 31 31.40 5.13 -14.38
C PRO A 31 31.84 3.80 -13.75
N GLY A 32 31.02 2.75 -13.92
CA GLY A 32 31.19 1.47 -13.22
C GLY A 32 30.35 1.39 -11.94
N ILE A 33 30.54 2.32 -11.00
CA ILE A 33 29.73 2.37 -9.75
C ILE A 33 28.29 2.75 -10.08
N THR A 34 28.07 3.70 -11.00
CA THR A 34 26.75 4.02 -11.53
C THR A 34 26.03 2.75 -12.03
N GLY A 35 26.72 1.93 -12.84
CA GLY A 35 26.15 0.67 -13.35
C GLY A 35 25.80 -0.31 -12.23
N LEU A 36 26.66 -0.43 -11.21
CA LEU A 36 26.40 -1.27 -10.04
C LEU A 36 25.19 -0.81 -9.24
N ILE A 37 25.05 0.50 -9.01
CA ILE A 37 23.90 1.09 -8.29
C ILE A 37 22.60 0.85 -9.06
N LEU A 38 22.58 1.12 -10.37
CA LEU A 38 21.39 0.87 -11.19
C LEU A 38 21.02 -0.62 -11.21
N ALA A 39 22.00 -1.51 -11.37
CA ALA A 39 21.77 -2.95 -11.32
C ALA A 39 21.17 -3.39 -9.97
N GLY A 40 21.71 -2.90 -8.85
CA GLY A 40 21.18 -3.15 -7.52
C GLY A 40 19.76 -2.62 -7.31
N ALA A 41 19.47 -1.40 -7.82
CA ALA A 41 18.15 -0.81 -7.75
C ALA A 41 17.10 -1.63 -8.53
N PHE A 42 17.43 -2.06 -9.76
CA PHE A 42 16.56 -2.93 -10.54
C PHE A 42 16.38 -4.30 -9.88
N ALA A 43 17.44 -4.90 -9.34
CA ALA A 43 17.35 -6.17 -8.63
C ALA A 43 16.43 -6.08 -7.40
N ALA A 44 16.55 -5.01 -6.60
CA ALA A 44 15.67 -4.76 -5.45
C ALA A 44 14.21 -4.55 -5.86
N ALA A 45 13.97 -3.80 -6.94
CA ALA A 45 12.63 -3.59 -7.47
C ALA A 45 11.99 -4.90 -7.98
N ILE A 46 12.74 -5.71 -8.74
CA ILE A 46 12.27 -6.99 -9.27
C ILE A 46 12.00 -7.98 -8.14
N SER A 47 12.84 -8.04 -7.10
CA SER A 47 12.63 -8.92 -5.94
C SER A 47 11.33 -8.58 -5.19
N SER A 48 11.04 -7.29 -5.00
CA SER A 48 9.80 -6.85 -4.36
C SER A 48 8.57 -7.13 -5.25
N LEU A 49 8.71 -6.95 -6.57
CA LEU A 49 7.66 -7.22 -7.55
C LEU A 49 7.34 -8.73 -7.65
N ASP A 50 8.35 -9.59 -7.63
CA ASP A 50 8.18 -11.04 -7.63
C ASP A 50 7.43 -11.51 -6.37
N SER A 51 7.86 -11.04 -5.20
CA SER A 51 7.20 -11.30 -3.92
C SER A 51 5.73 -10.88 -3.92
N THR A 52 5.43 -9.67 -4.40
CA THR A 52 4.05 -9.14 -4.41
C THR A 52 3.15 -9.88 -5.39
N LEU A 53 3.63 -10.20 -6.59
CA LEU A 53 2.88 -10.98 -7.58
C LEU A 53 2.62 -12.41 -7.10
N ALA A 54 3.60 -13.05 -6.47
CA ALA A 54 3.44 -14.38 -5.88
C ALA A 54 2.39 -14.35 -4.76
N ALA A 55 2.46 -13.36 -3.85
CA ALA A 55 1.49 -13.20 -2.77
C ALA A 55 0.06 -12.93 -3.29
N LEU A 56 -0.09 -12.08 -4.32
CA LEU A 56 -1.37 -11.79 -4.96
C LEU A 56 -1.97 -13.02 -5.64
N SER A 57 -1.14 -13.78 -6.35
CA SER A 57 -1.54 -15.05 -6.96
C SER A 57 -2.08 -16.03 -5.91
N GLN A 58 -1.32 -16.27 -4.84
CA GLN A 58 -1.73 -17.21 -3.77
C GLN A 58 -2.98 -16.75 -3.03
N THR A 59 -3.08 -15.45 -2.72
CA THR A 59 -4.24 -14.88 -2.01
C THR A 59 -5.50 -14.97 -2.88
N SER A 60 -5.40 -14.61 -4.15
CA SER A 60 -6.54 -14.66 -5.09
C SER A 60 -7.00 -16.09 -5.32
N LEU A 61 -6.05 -17.02 -5.48
CA LEU A 61 -6.35 -18.42 -5.70
C LEU A 61 -7.02 -19.05 -4.48
N SER A 62 -6.53 -18.74 -3.29
CA SER A 62 -7.14 -19.17 -2.02
C SER A 62 -8.56 -18.62 -1.83
N ALA A 63 -8.81 -17.39 -2.29
CA ALA A 63 -10.12 -16.77 -2.24
C ALA A 63 -11.11 -17.41 -3.23
N ILE A 64 -10.68 -17.75 -4.45
CA ILE A 64 -11.56 -18.28 -5.52
C ILE A 64 -11.77 -19.79 -5.40
N LEU A 65 -10.70 -20.57 -5.21
CA LEU A 65 -10.76 -22.03 -5.16
C LEU A 65 -11.02 -22.58 -3.75
N GLY A 66 -10.88 -21.74 -2.73
CA GLY A 66 -10.95 -22.12 -1.33
C GLY A 66 -9.63 -22.68 -0.81
N ARG A 67 -9.24 -22.23 0.39
CA ARG A 67 -7.98 -22.58 1.06
C ARG A 67 -7.68 -24.09 1.08
N LYS A 68 -8.66 -24.92 1.47
CA LYS A 68 -8.49 -26.38 1.57
C LYS A 68 -8.11 -27.03 0.25
N ARG A 69 -8.66 -26.53 -0.86
CA ARG A 69 -8.40 -27.08 -2.19
C ARG A 69 -6.99 -26.70 -2.66
N VAL A 70 -6.58 -25.46 -2.40
CA VAL A 70 -5.22 -25.00 -2.71
C VAL A 70 -4.18 -25.81 -1.93
N GLU A 71 -4.37 -25.97 -0.62
CA GLU A 71 -3.47 -26.78 0.24
C GLU A 71 -3.41 -28.25 -0.20
N SER A 72 -4.55 -28.86 -0.55
CA SER A 72 -4.60 -30.27 -0.97
C SER A 72 -3.93 -30.56 -2.32
N ALA A 73 -3.83 -29.56 -3.18
CA ALA A 73 -3.35 -29.70 -4.56
C ALA A 73 -2.06 -28.91 -4.83
N GLU A 74 -1.42 -28.37 -3.78
CA GLU A 74 -0.22 -27.52 -3.87
C GLU A 74 0.90 -28.17 -4.69
N HIS A 75 1.09 -29.49 -4.55
CA HIS A 75 2.12 -30.26 -5.27
C HIS A 75 1.68 -30.80 -6.64
N SER A 76 0.44 -30.54 -7.06
CA SER A 76 -0.02 -30.95 -8.38
C SER A 76 0.56 -30.05 -9.48
N GLY A 77 1.02 -30.63 -10.59
CA GLY A 77 1.51 -29.86 -11.73
C GLY A 77 0.46 -28.91 -12.32
N GLU A 78 -0.82 -29.21 -12.13
CA GLU A 78 -1.95 -28.35 -12.50
C GLU A 78 -2.01 -27.08 -11.62
N MET A 79 -1.90 -27.21 -10.30
CA MET A 79 -1.92 -26.06 -9.38
C MET A 79 -0.76 -25.11 -9.63
N VAL A 80 0.43 -25.64 -9.93
CA VAL A 80 1.59 -24.82 -10.31
C VAL A 80 1.32 -24.03 -11.59
N ARG A 81 0.67 -24.64 -12.59
CA ARG A 81 0.28 -23.94 -13.84
C ARG A 81 -0.74 -22.83 -13.55
N ILE A 82 -1.76 -23.11 -12.75
CA ILE A 82 -2.79 -22.13 -12.38
C ILE A 82 -2.17 -20.95 -11.63
N SER A 83 -1.28 -21.22 -10.66
CA SER A 83 -0.56 -20.18 -9.92
C SER A 83 0.29 -19.29 -10.84
N ARG A 84 1.01 -19.86 -11.82
CA ARG A 84 1.78 -19.09 -12.81
C ARG A 84 0.90 -18.24 -13.71
N ILE A 85 -0.25 -18.76 -14.14
CA ILE A 85 -1.22 -17.99 -14.94
C ILE A 85 -1.75 -16.81 -14.11
N ALA A 86 -2.09 -17.03 -12.84
CA ALA A 86 -2.55 -15.97 -11.95
C ALA A 86 -1.49 -14.87 -11.75
N VAL A 87 -0.20 -15.23 -11.65
CA VAL A 87 0.91 -14.26 -11.64
C VAL A 87 0.91 -13.39 -12.91
N VAL A 88 0.80 -14.02 -14.09
CA VAL A 88 0.78 -13.29 -15.37
C VAL A 88 -0.43 -12.37 -15.47
N VAL A 89 -1.61 -12.84 -15.05
CA VAL A 89 -2.84 -12.03 -15.03
C VAL A 89 -2.65 -10.79 -14.14
N TRP A 90 -2.16 -10.96 -12.92
CA TRP A 90 -1.88 -9.82 -12.04
C TRP A 90 -0.81 -8.88 -12.59
N ALA A 91 0.25 -9.40 -13.20
CA ALA A 91 1.28 -8.57 -13.83
C ALA A 91 0.71 -7.69 -14.95
N VAL A 92 -0.16 -8.23 -15.80
CA VAL A 92 -0.85 -7.47 -16.85
C VAL A 92 -1.80 -6.44 -16.26
N LEU A 93 -2.61 -6.82 -15.27
CA LEU A 93 -3.57 -5.92 -14.63
C LEU A 93 -2.88 -4.74 -13.94
N LEU A 94 -1.83 -5.00 -13.17
CA LEU A 94 -1.06 -3.95 -12.49
C LEU A 94 -0.31 -3.05 -13.48
N SER A 95 0.21 -3.61 -14.57
CA SER A 95 0.85 -2.83 -15.64
C SER A 95 -0.16 -1.92 -16.35
N ALA A 96 -1.35 -2.43 -16.67
CA ALA A 96 -2.43 -1.64 -17.27
C ALA A 96 -2.89 -0.52 -16.32
N PHE A 97 -3.06 -0.82 -15.03
CA PHE A 97 -3.40 0.16 -14.01
C PHE A 97 -2.33 1.25 -13.88
N THR A 98 -1.04 0.87 -13.90
CA THR A 98 0.08 1.83 -13.85
C THR A 98 0.06 2.76 -15.07
N ILE A 99 -0.17 2.23 -16.28
CA ILE A 99 -0.27 3.03 -17.50
C ILE A 99 -1.47 3.98 -17.43
N TRP A 100 -2.62 3.52 -16.94
CA TRP A 100 -3.80 4.35 -16.75
C TRP A 100 -3.55 5.48 -15.75
N MET A 101 -2.95 5.16 -14.60
CA MET A 101 -2.57 6.12 -13.58
C MET A 101 -1.57 7.16 -14.11
N ALA A 102 -0.57 6.72 -14.87
CA ALA A 102 0.45 7.59 -15.46
C ALA A 102 -0.15 8.60 -16.46
N ARG A 103 -1.22 8.22 -17.19
CA ARG A 103 -1.95 9.16 -18.05
C ARG A 103 -2.77 10.17 -17.26
N GLY A 104 -3.44 9.74 -16.18
CA GLY A 104 -4.24 10.63 -15.32
C GLY A 104 -3.42 11.56 -14.42
N HIS A 105 -2.23 11.14 -14.01
CA HIS A 105 -1.33 11.94 -13.13
C HIS A 105 -0.48 12.95 -13.90
N ALA A 106 -0.54 12.98 -15.24
CA ALA A 106 0.20 13.95 -16.05
C ALA A 106 -0.23 15.41 -15.79
N ASP A 107 -1.49 15.62 -15.39
CA ASP A 107 -2.13 16.92 -15.22
C ASP A 107 -2.24 17.39 -13.75
N SER A 108 -1.75 16.61 -12.79
CA SER A 108 -1.84 16.93 -11.36
C SER A 108 -0.61 17.71 -10.86
N GLU A 109 -0.82 18.75 -10.05
CA GLU A 109 0.24 19.60 -9.48
C GLU A 109 1.13 18.87 -8.44
N ASP A 110 0.63 17.84 -7.76
CA ASP A 110 1.38 17.05 -6.78
C ASP A 110 1.94 15.75 -7.40
N LYS A 111 3.22 15.78 -7.78
CA LYS A 111 3.93 14.65 -8.43
C LYS A 111 4.76 13.81 -7.46
N ASN A 112 4.60 13.98 -6.15
CA ASN A 112 5.40 13.24 -5.19
C ASN A 112 4.91 11.78 -5.08
N LEU A 113 5.60 10.88 -5.77
CA LEU A 113 5.29 9.45 -5.76
C LEU A 113 5.49 8.83 -4.38
N ILE A 114 6.40 9.39 -3.58
CA ILE A 114 6.68 8.93 -2.22
C ILE A 114 5.47 9.19 -1.33
N ASP A 115 4.88 10.38 -1.40
CA ASP A 115 3.69 10.73 -0.61
C ASP A 115 2.47 9.90 -1.00
N LEU A 116 2.32 9.62 -2.31
CA LEU A 116 1.26 8.76 -2.84
C LEU A 116 1.41 7.31 -2.33
N ALA A 117 2.62 6.75 -2.45
CA ALA A 117 2.92 5.39 -2.00
C ALA A 117 2.66 5.23 -0.50
N PHE A 118 3.18 6.18 0.29
CA PHE A 118 2.95 6.22 1.73
C PHE A 118 1.48 6.45 2.11
N GLY A 119 0.74 7.24 1.32
CA GLY A 119 -0.70 7.37 1.43
C GLY A 119 -1.44 6.05 1.26
N MET A 120 -1.14 5.30 0.21
CA MET A 120 -1.75 3.99 -0.06
C MET A 120 -1.44 2.97 1.03
N VAL A 121 -0.21 2.95 1.53
CA VAL A 121 0.22 2.05 2.61
C VAL A 121 -0.50 2.36 3.93
N ALA A 122 -0.80 3.63 4.21
CA ALA A 122 -1.50 4.02 5.44
C ALA A 122 -2.90 3.41 5.59
N TYR A 123 -3.60 3.15 4.49
CA TYR A 123 -4.93 2.49 4.50
C TYR A 123 -4.90 1.04 4.98
N THR A 124 -3.77 0.35 4.79
CA THR A 124 -3.69 -1.11 4.98
C THR A 124 -2.82 -1.49 6.17
N TYR A 125 -1.66 -0.84 6.33
CA TYR A 125 -0.69 -1.22 7.36
C TYR A 125 -1.16 -0.87 8.78
N GLY A 126 -1.87 0.25 8.95
CA GLY A 126 -2.45 0.64 10.24
C GLY A 126 -3.42 -0.40 10.79
N PRO A 127 -4.49 -0.75 10.04
CA PRO A 127 -5.42 -1.80 10.45
C PRO A 127 -4.73 -3.16 10.63
N LEU A 128 -3.84 -3.55 9.70
CA LEU A 128 -3.12 -4.83 9.79
C LEU A 128 -2.30 -4.94 11.08
N LEU A 129 -1.61 -3.86 11.47
CA LEU A 129 -0.90 -3.79 12.74
C LEU A 129 -1.85 -3.93 13.93
N GLY A 130 -3.02 -3.28 13.89
CA GLY A 130 -4.04 -3.41 14.93
C GLY A 130 -4.61 -4.83 15.06
N VAL A 131 -4.84 -5.52 13.93
CA VAL A 131 -5.25 -6.94 13.92
C VAL A 131 -4.15 -7.85 14.47
N LEU A 132 -2.90 -7.63 14.07
CA LEU A 132 -1.75 -8.38 14.57
C LEU A 132 -1.59 -8.23 16.08
N LEU A 133 -1.67 -6.99 16.59
CA LEU A 133 -1.65 -6.73 18.03
C LEU A 133 -2.82 -7.40 18.74
N ALA A 134 -4.02 -7.35 18.15
CA ALA A 134 -5.19 -8.02 18.73
C ALA A 134 -5.02 -9.55 18.81
N ALA A 135 -4.26 -10.15 17.88
CA ALA A 135 -3.96 -11.58 17.88
C ALA A 135 -2.87 -11.97 18.90
N ILE A 136 -1.88 -11.11 19.14
CA ILE A 136 -0.79 -11.36 20.10
C ILE A 136 -1.21 -11.06 21.55
N LEU A 137 -1.99 -9.99 21.77
CA LEU A 137 -2.35 -9.56 23.11
C LEU A 137 -3.40 -10.49 23.74
N PRO A 138 -3.25 -10.84 25.03
CA PRO A 138 -4.21 -11.66 25.74
C PRO A 138 -5.56 -10.93 25.88
N GLY A 139 -6.64 -11.71 25.86
CA GLY A 139 -8.00 -11.23 26.10
C GLY A 139 -9.02 -11.77 25.10
N ARG A 140 -10.31 -11.64 25.45
CA ARG A 140 -11.42 -12.02 24.55
C ARG A 140 -11.56 -10.98 23.46
N LYS A 141 -11.38 -11.39 22.21
CA LYS A 141 -11.55 -10.55 21.02
C LYS A 141 -12.81 -10.92 20.28
N SER A 142 -13.51 -9.92 19.75
CA SER A 142 -14.62 -10.15 18.84
C SER A 142 -14.14 -10.05 17.38
N LEU A 143 -14.47 -11.06 16.58
CA LEU A 143 -14.27 -11.02 15.13
C LEU A 143 -15.02 -9.84 14.49
N ARG A 144 -16.24 -9.54 14.95
CA ARG A 144 -17.03 -8.40 14.45
C ARG A 144 -16.39 -7.08 14.87
N GLY A 145 -15.80 -7.01 16.06
CA GLY A 145 -15.03 -5.86 16.53
C GLY A 145 -13.79 -5.59 15.67
N ILE A 146 -13.07 -6.64 15.29
CA ILE A 146 -11.91 -6.56 14.37
C ILE A 146 -12.34 -6.05 12.98
N LEU A 147 -13.42 -6.61 12.42
CA LEU A 147 -13.95 -6.18 11.12
C LEU A 147 -14.41 -4.71 11.15
N LEU A 148 -15.17 -4.33 12.18
CA LEU A 148 -15.63 -2.95 12.36
C LEU A 148 -14.46 -1.98 12.53
N GLY A 149 -13.47 -2.35 13.34
CA GLY A 149 -12.26 -1.54 13.57
C GLY A 149 -11.43 -1.35 12.30
N THR A 150 -11.33 -2.40 11.48
CA THR A 150 -10.64 -2.34 10.18
C THR A 150 -11.36 -1.38 9.24
N ILE A 151 -12.69 -1.50 9.10
CA ILE A 151 -13.50 -0.60 8.26
C ILE A 151 -13.38 0.85 8.75
N LEU A 152 -13.52 1.07 10.06
CA LEU A 152 -13.45 2.41 10.64
C LEU A 152 -12.08 3.05 10.45
N SER A 153 -11.00 2.26 10.51
CA SER A 153 -9.65 2.74 10.25
C SER A 153 -9.44 3.12 8.78
N VAL A 154 -9.96 2.35 7.83
CA VAL A 154 -9.93 2.71 6.41
C VAL A 154 -10.70 4.00 6.16
N VAL A 155 -11.89 4.15 6.76
CA VAL A 155 -12.70 5.37 6.67
C VAL A 155 -11.99 6.57 7.30
N MET A 156 -11.29 6.38 8.43
CA MET A 156 -10.52 7.43 9.08
C MET A 156 -9.40 7.93 8.15
N VAL A 157 -8.61 7.04 7.56
CA VAL A 157 -7.58 7.45 6.58
C VAL A 157 -8.22 8.18 5.42
N ALA A 158 -9.30 7.62 4.86
CA ALA A 158 -10.01 8.23 3.74
C ALA A 158 -10.48 9.65 4.06
N TRP A 159 -10.96 9.90 5.28
CA TRP A 159 -11.41 11.22 5.70
C TRP A 159 -10.28 12.25 5.82
N VAL A 160 -9.13 11.86 6.36
CA VAL A 160 -7.99 12.79 6.52
C VAL A 160 -7.28 13.06 5.19
N ARG A 161 -7.30 12.09 4.28
CA ARG A 161 -6.57 12.11 3.02
C ARG A 161 -7.36 12.82 1.90
N PRO A 162 -6.74 13.74 1.12
CA PRO A 162 -7.42 14.52 0.07
C PRO A 162 -7.98 13.69 -1.08
N GLU A 163 -7.57 12.43 -1.20
CA GLU A 163 -8.00 11.49 -2.21
C GLU A 163 -9.51 11.23 -2.14
N LEU A 164 -10.10 11.16 -0.94
CA LEU A 164 -11.54 10.95 -0.79
C LEU A 164 -12.37 12.17 -1.25
N PRO A 165 -12.10 13.41 -0.82
CA PRO A 165 -12.74 14.60 -1.41
C PRO A 165 -12.62 14.66 -2.94
N ARG A 166 -11.42 14.41 -3.49
CA ARG A 166 -11.20 14.41 -4.95
C ARG A 166 -12.05 13.36 -5.68
N LEU A 167 -12.19 12.16 -5.10
CA LEU A 167 -13.06 11.11 -5.64
C LEU A 167 -14.54 11.48 -5.55
N LEU A 168 -14.99 12.03 -4.42
CA LEU A 168 -16.38 12.44 -4.25
C LEU A 168 -16.76 13.62 -5.16
N GLU A 169 -15.84 14.56 -5.39
CA GLU A 169 -16.01 15.65 -6.36
C GLU A 169 -16.12 15.12 -7.78
N SER A 170 -15.31 14.12 -8.16
CA SER A 170 -15.43 13.46 -9.46
C SER A 170 -16.79 12.76 -9.65
N MET A 171 -17.47 12.42 -8.56
CA MET A 171 -18.83 11.87 -8.53
C MET A 171 -19.92 12.95 -8.41
N GLY A 172 -19.55 14.24 -8.38
CA GLY A 172 -20.49 15.37 -8.31
C GLY A 172 -21.06 15.65 -6.92
N LEU A 173 -20.45 15.11 -5.85
CA LEU A 173 -20.87 15.36 -4.46
C LEU A 173 -20.18 16.60 -3.89
N ALA A 174 -20.91 17.41 -3.11
CA ALA A 174 -20.34 18.55 -2.42
C ALA A 174 -19.48 18.10 -1.22
N THR A 175 -18.18 18.36 -1.30
CA THR A 175 -17.14 17.90 -0.36
C THR A 175 -16.58 19.00 0.52
N ARG A 176 -17.03 20.26 0.36
CA ARG A 176 -16.52 21.42 1.12
C ARG A 176 -16.54 21.22 2.64
N TRP A 177 -17.61 20.63 3.17
CA TRP A 177 -17.71 20.21 4.58
C TRP A 177 -16.62 19.21 5.03
N LEU A 178 -16.19 18.34 4.12
CA LEU A 178 -15.16 17.33 4.37
C LEU A 178 -13.76 17.97 4.36
N GLU A 179 -13.55 18.96 3.49
CA GLU A 179 -12.30 19.72 3.44
C GLU A 179 -12.11 20.61 4.68
N GLU A 180 -13.19 21.24 5.14
CA GLU A 180 -13.16 22.14 6.30
C GLU A 180 -12.94 21.38 7.63
N THR A 181 -13.37 20.11 7.70
CA THR A 181 -13.20 19.27 8.89
C THR A 181 -11.91 18.44 8.85
N ARG A 182 -11.01 18.65 7.86
CA ARG A 182 -9.77 17.87 7.75
C ARG A 182 -8.85 18.16 8.96
N PRO A 183 -8.50 17.15 9.77
CA PRO A 183 -7.52 17.34 10.82
C PRO A 183 -6.12 17.50 10.21
N ALA A 184 -5.37 18.50 10.68
CA ALA A 184 -3.97 18.68 10.33
C ALA A 184 -3.09 17.63 11.03
N LEU A 185 -3.17 16.39 10.57
CA LEU A 185 -2.43 15.28 11.14
C LEU A 185 -1.17 15.00 10.32
N ALA A 186 -0.01 14.98 10.98
CA ALA A 186 1.23 14.62 10.31
C ALA A 186 1.23 13.13 9.92
N PHE A 187 1.75 12.84 8.73
CA PHE A 187 1.73 11.52 8.12
C PHE A 187 2.12 10.33 9.03
N PRO A 188 3.18 10.41 9.86
CA PRO A 188 3.59 9.30 10.70
C PRO A 188 2.54 8.83 11.72
N TRP A 189 1.60 9.71 12.10
CA TRP A 189 0.57 9.40 13.10
C TRP A 189 -0.60 8.57 12.56
N PHE A 190 -0.72 8.41 11.24
CA PHE A 190 -1.77 7.55 10.67
C PHE A 190 -1.63 6.10 11.14
N TYR A 191 -0.40 5.58 11.16
CA TYR A 191 -0.14 4.19 11.54
C TYR A 191 -0.54 3.86 12.98
N PRO A 192 -0.05 4.57 14.01
CA PRO A 192 -0.40 4.25 15.39
C PRO A 192 -1.88 4.50 15.69
N ILE A 193 -2.49 5.58 15.15
CA ILE A 193 -3.89 5.88 15.42
C ILE A 193 -4.80 4.79 14.85
N ASN A 194 -4.60 4.36 13.61
CA ASN A 194 -5.39 3.31 12.99
C ASN A 194 -5.19 1.95 13.66
N ALA A 195 -3.96 1.65 14.08
CA ALA A 195 -3.66 0.43 14.83
C ALA A 195 -4.39 0.42 16.17
N LEU A 196 -4.34 1.52 16.92
CA LEU A 196 -5.05 1.67 18.20
C LEU A 196 -6.56 1.64 18.03
N LEU A 197 -7.10 2.26 16.98
CA LEU A 197 -8.52 2.24 16.66
C LEU A 197 -9.01 0.82 16.37
N THR A 198 -8.29 0.08 15.51
CA THR A 198 -8.59 -1.32 15.21
C THR A 198 -8.49 -2.19 16.47
N LEU A 199 -7.45 -1.98 17.27
CA LEU A 199 -7.24 -2.70 18.53
C LEU A 199 -8.35 -2.41 19.55
N ALA A 200 -8.74 -1.15 19.73
CA ALA A 200 -9.80 -0.74 20.63
C ALA A 200 -11.14 -1.39 20.24
N CYS A 201 -11.49 -1.36 18.95
CA CYS A 201 -12.68 -2.02 18.44
C CYS A 201 -12.64 -3.55 18.63
N SER A 202 -11.46 -4.17 18.60
CA SER A 202 -11.31 -5.62 18.84
C SER A 202 -11.71 -6.06 20.26
N TYR A 203 -11.56 -5.18 21.24
CA TYR A 203 -11.91 -5.42 22.65
C TYR A 203 -13.37 -5.10 22.97
N LEU A 204 -14.10 -4.44 22.07
CA LEU A 204 -15.54 -4.20 22.26
C LEU A 204 -16.30 -5.55 22.18
N PRO A 205 -17.16 -5.87 23.15
CA PRO A 205 -17.90 -7.13 23.20
C PRO A 205 -19.08 -7.14 22.22
N ILE A 206 -18.81 -6.93 20.93
CA ILE A 206 -19.81 -6.92 19.86
C ILE A 206 -19.92 -8.35 19.31
N GLY A 207 -20.72 -9.20 19.94
CA GLY A 207 -20.98 -10.58 19.47
C GLY A 207 -19.91 -11.62 19.81
N ARG A 208 -20.22 -12.90 19.51
CA ARG A 208 -19.52 -14.11 19.99
C ARG A 208 -18.00 -13.96 19.96
N ALA A 209 -17.39 -13.98 21.16
CA ALA A 209 -15.96 -14.05 21.33
C ALA A 209 -15.44 -15.35 20.68
N THR A 210 -14.48 -15.23 19.78
CA THR A 210 -13.71 -16.37 19.31
C THR A 210 -12.95 -16.92 20.52
N ARG A 211 -13.28 -18.14 20.96
CA ARG A 211 -12.45 -18.86 21.95
C ARG A 211 -11.05 -18.95 21.35
N THR A 212 -10.06 -18.43 22.07
CA THR A 212 -8.67 -18.83 21.90
C THR A 212 -8.64 -20.34 22.03
N VAL A 213 -8.34 -21.04 20.94
CA VAL A 213 -8.04 -22.46 20.99
C VAL A 213 -6.69 -22.54 21.71
N GLU A 214 -6.78 -22.74 23.02
CA GLU A 214 -5.67 -23.19 23.84
C GLU A 214 -5.31 -24.57 23.28
N GLN A 215 -4.19 -24.65 22.56
CA GLN A 215 -3.60 -25.93 22.17
C GLN A 215 -2.71 -26.37 23.33
N GLU A 216 -3.16 -27.42 24.04
CA GLU A 216 -2.32 -28.29 24.88
C GLU A 216 -1.20 -28.94 24.08
#